data_AF-A0A7X1U474-F1
#
_entry.id   AF-A0A7X1U474-F1
#
_cell.length_a   1.000
_cell.length_b   1.000
_cell.length_c   1.000
_cell.angle_alpha   90.00
_cell.angle_beta   90.00
_cell.angle_gamma   90.00
#
_symmetry.space_group_name_H-M   'P 1'
#
loop_
_entity.id
_entity.type
_entity.pdbx_description
1 polymer ?
#
loop_
_entity_poly.entity_id
_entity_poly.type
_entity_poly.pdbx_seq_one_letter_code
_entity_poly.pdbx_strand_id
1 'polypeptide(L)'
;MSAESEMLYFKALPYLEKIDELQNDMFTFRKQLAVSEKVPDQKKEQYRDEMLRLVNEGVPLLKRSAEEGNPAAQYRLALMLSTFESRDQVAEKVCTLLKSSFSNGFTPAGLQMLFYCFDEVKTPGYRSLVDALPNDETLYSRYYPQPTMMPSCDRNSRSDSKPIVLLDEKSFRANLYMSMATQMLTQNLKQEQVRFLNKAAEHGCTRAIERLKLSSATNETHP
;
A
#
# COMPACT_ATOMS: atom_id res chain seq x y z
N MET A 1 -10.32 -14.69 12.83
CA MET A 1 -8.86 -14.91 12.83
C MET A 1 -8.48 -15.64 14.11
N SER A 2 -7.68 -16.69 14.01
CA SER A 2 -7.21 -17.49 15.16
C SER A 2 -5.97 -16.83 15.81
N ALA A 3 -5.67 -17.19 17.06
CA ALA A 3 -4.41 -16.80 17.71
C ALA A 3 -3.18 -17.43 17.02
N GLU A 4 -3.34 -18.63 16.43
CA GLU A 4 -2.29 -19.29 15.66
C GLU A 4 -1.94 -18.50 14.39
N SER A 5 -2.96 -18.07 13.63
CA SER A 5 -2.80 -17.24 12.45
C SER A 5 -2.05 -15.94 12.75
N GLU A 6 -2.36 -15.29 13.87
CA GLU A 6 -1.66 -14.11 14.33
C GLU A 6 -0.20 -14.39 14.72
N MET A 7 0.04 -15.45 15.48
CA MET A 7 1.40 -15.88 15.85
C MET A 7 2.25 -16.17 14.60
N LEU A 8 1.67 -16.83 13.59
CA LEU A 8 2.36 -17.11 12.32
C LEU A 8 2.74 -15.83 11.58
N TYR A 9 1.86 -14.82 11.57
CA TYR A 9 2.16 -13.51 10.98
C TYR A 9 3.36 -12.86 11.68
N PHE A 10 3.33 -12.76 13.01
CA PHE A 10 4.41 -12.11 13.76
C PHE A 10 5.72 -12.91 13.72
N LYS A 11 5.65 -14.24 13.58
CA LYS A 11 6.84 -15.07 13.32
C LYS A 11 7.43 -14.80 11.92
N ALA A 12 6.61 -14.47 10.93
CA ALA A 12 7.07 -14.12 9.59
C ALA A 12 7.65 -12.69 9.52
N LEU A 13 7.13 -11.77 10.34
CA LEU A 13 7.39 -10.33 10.24
C LEU A 13 8.88 -9.93 10.14
N PRO A 14 9.81 -10.46 10.97
CA PRO A 14 11.23 -10.06 10.88
C PRO A 14 11.88 -10.41 9.53
N TYR A 15 11.39 -11.44 8.84
CA TYR A 15 11.85 -11.79 7.49
C TYR A 15 11.30 -10.82 6.46
N LEU A 16 10.03 -10.43 6.60
CA LEU A 16 9.35 -9.50 5.71
C LEU A 16 9.94 -8.09 5.79
N GLU A 17 10.28 -7.63 6.99
CA GLU A 17 10.97 -6.34 7.20
C GLU A 17 12.34 -6.32 6.51
N LYS A 18 13.14 -7.38 6.68
CA LYS A 18 14.43 -7.50 5.99
C LYS A 18 14.30 -7.55 4.47
N ILE A 19 13.23 -8.14 3.95
CA ILE A 19 12.94 -8.13 2.51
C ILE A 19 12.66 -6.69 2.04
N ASP A 20 11.84 -5.94 2.76
CA ASP A 20 11.53 -4.54 2.44
C ASP A 20 12.80 -3.66 2.49
N GLU A 21 13.67 -3.88 3.48
CA GLU A 21 14.98 -3.23 3.61
C GLU A 21 15.89 -3.56 2.42
N LEU A 22 16.05 -4.84 2.11
CA LEU A 22 16.90 -5.31 1.02
C LEU A 22 16.44 -4.75 -0.33
N GLN A 23 15.13 -4.67 -0.57
CA GLN A 23 14.55 -4.03 -1.76
C GLN A 23 14.90 -2.54 -1.81
N ASN A 24 14.69 -1.80 -0.72
CA ASN A 24 15.05 -0.38 -0.64
C ASN A 24 16.55 -0.14 -0.87
N ASP A 25 17.42 -1.00 -0.35
CA ASP A 25 18.86 -0.93 -0.55
C ASP A 25 19.22 -1.15 -2.02
N MET A 26 18.57 -2.10 -2.69
CA MET A 26 18.76 -2.33 -4.13
C MET A 26 18.28 -1.14 -4.97
N PHE A 27 17.15 -0.54 -4.63
CA PHE A 27 16.68 0.68 -5.30
C PHE A 27 17.66 1.85 -5.10
N THR A 28 18.15 2.03 -3.88
CA THR A 28 19.11 3.07 -3.53
C THR A 28 20.41 2.89 -4.30
N PHE A 29 20.94 1.67 -4.32
CA PHE A 29 22.13 1.32 -5.08
C PHE A 29 21.94 1.60 -6.58
N ARG A 30 20.82 1.16 -7.18
CA ARG A 30 20.54 1.40 -8.61
C ARG A 30 20.49 2.90 -8.96
N LYS A 31 19.98 3.73 -8.04
CA LYS A 31 19.88 5.19 -8.22
C LYS A 31 21.25 5.89 -8.18
N GLN A 32 22.23 5.33 -7.47
CA GLN A 32 23.60 5.85 -7.42
C GLN A 32 24.39 5.56 -8.70
N LEU A 33 23.99 4.55 -9.46
CA LEU A 33 24.61 4.20 -10.74
C LEU A 33 24.18 5.16 -11.85
N ALA A 34 25.06 5.35 -12.84
CA ALA A 34 24.66 6.03 -14.08
C ALA A 34 23.52 5.26 -14.77
N VAL A 35 22.73 5.95 -15.61
CA VAL A 35 21.61 5.33 -16.32
C VAL A 35 22.07 4.14 -17.19
N SER A 36 23.22 4.29 -17.86
CA SER A 36 23.85 3.28 -18.71
C SER A 36 24.57 2.16 -17.94
N GLU A 37 24.85 2.37 -16.66
CA GLU A 37 25.58 1.42 -15.84
C GLU A 37 24.64 0.34 -15.28
N LYS A 38 25.09 -0.91 -15.38
CA LYS A 38 24.36 -2.07 -14.86
C LYS A 38 24.82 -2.37 -13.44
N VAL A 39 23.90 -2.87 -12.61
CA VAL A 39 24.26 -3.42 -11.30
C VAL A 39 25.30 -4.54 -11.50
N PRO A 40 26.42 -4.56 -10.75
CA PRO A 40 27.44 -5.60 -10.83
C PRO A 40 26.85 -6.98 -10.56
N ASP A 41 27.28 -8.01 -11.30
CA ASP A 41 26.69 -9.35 -11.19
C ASP A 41 26.87 -9.96 -9.80
N GLN A 42 28.02 -9.76 -9.16
CA GLN A 42 28.24 -10.17 -7.77
C GLN A 42 27.22 -9.54 -6.80
N LYS A 43 26.85 -8.27 -7.00
CA LYS A 43 25.85 -7.59 -6.16
C LYS A 43 24.45 -8.13 -6.41
N LYS A 44 24.12 -8.50 -7.66
CA LYS A 44 22.85 -9.16 -8.01
C LYS A 44 22.75 -10.54 -7.36
N GLU A 45 23.84 -11.32 -7.40
CA GLU A 45 23.90 -12.66 -6.82
C GLU A 45 23.73 -12.61 -5.30
N GLN A 46 24.48 -11.74 -4.61
CA GLN A 46 24.32 -11.52 -3.16
C GLN A 46 22.88 -11.15 -2.78
N TYR A 47 22.28 -10.21 -3.52
CA TYR A 47 20.88 -9.82 -3.31
C TYR A 47 19.93 -11.01 -3.53
N ARG A 48 20.14 -11.77 -4.60
CA ARG A 48 19.31 -12.93 -4.93
C ARG A 48 19.37 -14.00 -3.86
N ASP A 49 20.56 -14.35 -3.39
CA ASP A 49 20.77 -15.40 -2.39
C ASP A 49 20.16 -15.02 -1.04
N GLU A 50 20.39 -13.76 -0.62
CA GLU A 50 19.81 -13.24 0.61
C GLU A 50 18.28 -13.16 0.53
N MET A 51 17.74 -12.65 -0.58
CA MET A 51 16.31 -12.59 -0.82
C MET A 51 15.69 -14.00 -0.80
N LEU A 52 16.31 -14.96 -1.48
CA LEU A 52 15.82 -16.34 -1.54
C LEU A 52 15.78 -16.99 -0.16
N ARG A 53 16.83 -16.78 0.66
CA ARG A 53 16.87 -17.27 2.05
C ARG A 53 15.70 -16.71 2.86
N LEU A 54 15.52 -15.38 2.85
CA LEU A 54 14.45 -14.71 3.60
C LEU A 54 13.06 -15.16 3.14
N VAL A 55 12.85 -15.29 1.83
CA VAL A 55 11.60 -15.76 1.24
C VAL A 55 11.28 -17.19 1.69
N ASN A 56 12.26 -18.09 1.65
CA ASN A 56 12.07 -19.49 2.04
C ASN A 56 11.71 -19.65 3.53
N GLU A 57 12.18 -18.75 4.39
CA GLU A 57 11.87 -18.78 5.82
C GLU A 57 10.54 -18.09 6.15
N GLY A 58 10.31 -16.88 5.61
CA GLY A 58 9.16 -16.05 5.98
C GLY A 58 7.86 -16.36 5.24
N VAL A 59 7.93 -16.62 3.93
CA VAL A 59 6.72 -16.73 3.10
C VAL A 59 5.85 -17.95 3.43
N PRO A 60 6.37 -19.14 3.78
CA PRO A 60 5.52 -20.25 4.18
C PRO A 60 4.67 -19.96 5.43
N LEU A 61 5.24 -19.26 6.42
CA LEU A 61 4.53 -18.82 7.62
C LEU A 61 3.42 -17.81 7.25
N LEU A 62 3.78 -16.85 6.39
CA LEU A 62 2.85 -15.84 5.90
C LEU A 62 1.67 -16.44 5.13
N LYS A 63 1.94 -17.43 4.27
CA LYS A 63 0.91 -18.15 3.50
C LYS A 63 -0.10 -18.83 4.42
N ARG A 64 0.37 -19.58 5.42
CA ARG A 64 -0.51 -20.24 6.41
C ARG A 64 -1.35 -19.21 7.17
N SER A 65 -0.75 -18.12 7.63
CA SER A 65 -1.47 -17.04 8.30
C SER A 65 -2.57 -16.43 7.41
N ALA A 66 -2.25 -16.20 6.12
CA ALA A 66 -3.20 -15.65 5.14
C ALA A 66 -4.36 -16.61 4.82
N GLU A 67 -4.08 -17.91 4.73
CA GLU A 67 -5.07 -18.99 4.53
C GLU A 67 -6.05 -19.10 5.71
N GLU A 68 -5.57 -18.83 6.94
CA GLU A 68 -6.41 -18.74 8.14
C GLU A 68 -7.16 -17.39 8.29
N GLY A 69 -7.09 -16.53 7.28
CA GLY A 69 -7.88 -15.30 7.20
C GLY A 69 -7.28 -14.09 7.92
N ASN A 70 -5.99 -14.07 8.21
CA ASN A 70 -5.35 -12.85 8.74
C ASN A 70 -5.24 -11.80 7.62
N PRO A 71 -5.87 -10.62 7.78
CA PRO A 71 -5.90 -9.63 6.71
C PRO A 71 -4.55 -8.94 6.48
N ALA A 72 -3.72 -8.77 7.52
CA ALA A 72 -2.36 -8.26 7.37
C ALA A 72 -1.47 -9.26 6.62
N ALA A 73 -1.65 -10.56 6.89
CA ALA A 73 -0.95 -11.63 6.17
C ALA A 73 -1.36 -11.67 4.69
N GLN A 74 -2.65 -11.59 4.40
CA GLN A 74 -3.18 -11.54 3.03
C GLN A 74 -2.63 -10.34 2.25
N TYR A 75 -2.60 -9.16 2.88
CA TYR A 75 -2.00 -7.96 2.31
C TYR A 75 -0.51 -8.16 2.01
N ARG A 76 0.28 -8.58 3.00
CA ARG A 76 1.73 -8.79 2.83
C ARG A 76 2.03 -9.87 1.78
N LEU A 77 1.23 -10.94 1.72
CA LEU A 77 1.41 -11.99 0.73
C LEU A 77 1.15 -11.47 -0.69
N ALA A 78 0.16 -10.60 -0.86
CA ALA A 78 -0.10 -9.96 -2.14
C ALA A 78 1.10 -9.11 -2.62
N LEU A 79 1.73 -8.35 -1.71
CA LEU A 79 2.95 -7.59 -2.03
C LEU A 79 4.11 -8.52 -2.45
N MET A 80 4.30 -9.61 -1.71
CA MET A 80 5.34 -10.59 -2.01
C MET A 80 5.13 -11.21 -3.40
N LEU A 81 3.92 -11.65 -3.74
CA LEU A 81 3.62 -12.21 -5.06
C LEU A 81 3.88 -11.19 -6.18
N SER A 82 3.52 -9.93 -5.95
CA SER A 82 3.73 -8.86 -6.94
C SER A 82 5.20 -8.49 -7.18
N THR A 83 6.11 -8.92 -6.30
CA THR A 83 7.55 -8.66 -6.40
C THR A 83 8.25 -9.67 -7.34
N PHE A 84 7.82 -10.93 -7.33
CA PHE A 84 8.57 -12.02 -7.98
C PHE A 84 8.00 -12.48 -9.32
N GLU A 85 6.74 -12.15 -9.60
CA GLU A 85 6.04 -12.63 -10.79
C GLU A 85 5.54 -11.44 -11.62
N SER A 86 5.39 -11.64 -12.93
CA SER A 86 4.82 -10.59 -13.77
C SER A 86 3.37 -10.35 -13.41
N ARG A 87 2.91 -9.11 -13.57
CA ARG A 87 1.56 -8.71 -13.18
C ARG A 87 0.48 -9.61 -13.80
N ASP A 88 0.62 -9.99 -15.07
CA ASP A 88 -0.37 -10.81 -15.77
C ASP A 88 -0.49 -12.23 -15.18
N GLN A 89 0.58 -12.75 -14.56
CA GLN A 89 0.60 -14.07 -13.92
C GLN A 89 -0.08 -14.07 -12.55
N VAL A 90 0.03 -12.97 -11.79
CA VAL A 90 -0.43 -12.91 -10.40
C VAL A 90 -1.63 -12.01 -10.15
N ALA A 91 -2.12 -11.26 -11.15
CA ALA A 91 -3.16 -10.26 -10.97
C ALA A 91 -4.40 -10.82 -10.26
N GLU A 92 -4.94 -11.94 -10.72
CA GLU A 92 -6.13 -12.55 -10.12
C GLU A 92 -5.90 -12.96 -8.65
N LYS A 93 -4.76 -13.60 -8.38
CA LYS A 93 -4.41 -14.08 -7.03
C LYS A 93 -4.14 -12.92 -6.07
N VAL A 94 -3.39 -11.91 -6.52
CA VAL A 94 -3.14 -10.68 -5.79
C VAL A 94 -4.45 -9.98 -5.47
N CYS A 95 -5.34 -9.85 -6.45
CA CYS A 95 -6.63 -9.20 -6.23
C CYS A 95 -7.54 -9.97 -5.29
N THR A 96 -7.53 -11.30 -5.34
CA THR A 96 -8.27 -12.14 -4.38
C THR A 96 -7.80 -11.91 -2.95
N LEU A 97 -6.49 -11.92 -2.72
CA LEU A 97 -5.90 -11.67 -1.39
C LEU A 97 -6.23 -10.26 -0.88
N LEU A 98 -6.05 -9.24 -1.73
CA LEU A 98 -6.31 -7.85 -1.36
C LEU A 98 -7.80 -7.62 -1.08
N LYS A 99 -8.70 -8.18 -1.88
CA LYS A 99 -10.14 -8.08 -1.67
C LYS A 99 -10.57 -8.74 -0.35
N SER A 100 -10.05 -9.93 -0.06
CA SER A 100 -10.31 -10.62 1.22
C SER A 100 -9.82 -9.78 2.41
N SER A 101 -8.60 -9.25 2.34
CA SER A 101 -8.00 -8.42 3.38
C SER A 101 -8.82 -7.14 3.60
N PHE A 102 -9.18 -6.45 2.52
CA PHE A 102 -9.91 -5.20 2.58
C PHE A 102 -11.37 -5.39 3.05
N SER A 103 -12.02 -6.50 2.68
CA SER A 103 -13.37 -6.84 3.16
C SER A 103 -13.42 -7.05 4.67
N ASN A 104 -12.27 -7.34 5.30
CA ASN A 104 -12.12 -7.39 6.76
C ASN A 104 -11.75 -6.02 7.38
N GLY A 105 -11.73 -4.94 6.59
CA GLY A 105 -11.44 -3.57 7.05
C GLY A 105 -9.96 -3.20 7.08
N PHE A 106 -9.06 -4.02 6.54
CA PHE A 106 -7.62 -3.73 6.55
C PHE A 106 -7.24 -2.77 5.41
N THR A 107 -7.24 -1.48 5.73
CA THR A 107 -7.03 -0.34 4.80
C THR A 107 -5.86 -0.49 3.81
N PRO A 108 -4.67 -1.03 4.18
CA PRO A 108 -3.54 -1.16 3.26
C PRO A 108 -3.89 -1.95 2.00
N ALA A 109 -4.71 -2.98 2.14
CA ALA A 109 -5.15 -3.76 1.00
C ALA A 109 -6.05 -2.96 0.06
N GLY A 110 -6.98 -2.17 0.61
CA GLY A 110 -7.85 -1.29 -0.19
C GLY A 110 -7.05 -0.28 -1.01
N LEU A 111 -6.00 0.31 -0.44
CA LEU A 111 -5.09 1.21 -1.17
C LEU A 111 -4.37 0.44 -2.30
N GLN A 112 -3.84 -0.75 -2.00
CA GLN A 112 -3.08 -1.54 -2.97
C GLN A 112 -3.94 -2.06 -4.14
N MET A 113 -5.23 -2.32 -3.90
CA MET A 113 -6.17 -2.72 -4.96
C MET A 113 -6.21 -1.70 -6.11
N LEU A 114 -5.98 -0.41 -5.84
CA LEU A 114 -5.99 0.63 -6.88
C LEU A 114 -4.90 0.45 -7.94
N PHE A 115 -3.84 -0.30 -7.63
CA PHE A 115 -2.72 -0.55 -8.55
C PHE A 115 -2.83 -1.90 -9.28
N TYR A 116 -3.50 -2.88 -8.66
CA TYR A 116 -3.55 -4.25 -9.20
C TYR A 116 -4.92 -4.63 -9.74
N CYS A 117 -6.01 -4.11 -9.16
CA CYS A 117 -7.38 -4.58 -9.33
C CYS A 117 -8.28 -3.56 -10.03
N PHE A 118 -7.85 -3.11 -11.21
CA PHE A 118 -8.45 -1.95 -11.88
C PHE A 118 -9.95 -2.03 -12.15
N ASP A 119 -10.49 -3.23 -12.40
CA ASP A 119 -11.92 -3.37 -12.64
C ASP A 119 -12.72 -3.41 -11.34
N GLU A 120 -12.21 -4.10 -10.32
CA GLU A 120 -12.83 -4.17 -8.99
C GLU A 120 -12.95 -2.80 -8.33
N VAL A 121 -11.93 -1.94 -8.42
CA VAL A 121 -11.93 -0.61 -7.77
C VAL A 121 -12.88 0.41 -8.42
N LYS A 122 -13.43 0.08 -9.59
CA LYS A 122 -14.47 0.89 -10.25
C LYS A 122 -15.89 0.50 -9.79
N THR A 123 -16.04 -0.60 -9.06
CA THR A 123 -17.35 -1.11 -8.67
C THR A 123 -17.94 -0.35 -7.47
N PRO A 124 -19.28 -0.28 -7.36
CA PRO A 124 -19.95 0.18 -6.13
C PRO A 124 -19.59 -0.64 -4.89
N GLY A 125 -19.22 -1.92 -5.08
CA GLY A 125 -18.81 -2.81 -3.99
C GLY A 125 -17.52 -2.34 -3.30
N TYR A 126 -16.47 -2.07 -4.10
CA TYR A 126 -15.24 -1.48 -3.56
C TYR A 126 -15.52 -0.14 -2.87
N ARG A 127 -16.39 0.67 -3.47
CA ARG A 127 -16.76 1.95 -2.88
C ARG A 127 -17.46 1.80 -1.53
N SER A 128 -18.38 0.85 -1.42
CA SER A 128 -19.09 0.56 -0.17
C SER A 128 -18.13 0.13 0.93
N LEU A 129 -17.10 -0.66 0.60
CA LEU A 129 -16.05 -1.04 1.56
C LEU A 129 -15.25 0.18 2.05
N VAL A 130 -14.90 1.11 1.17
CA VAL A 130 -14.21 2.36 1.55
C VAL A 130 -15.08 3.22 2.48
N ASP A 131 -16.37 3.34 2.18
CA ASP A 131 -17.29 4.15 2.97
C ASP A 131 -17.65 3.48 4.31
N ALA A 132 -17.53 2.16 4.42
CA ALA A 132 -17.75 1.39 5.65
C ALA A 132 -16.53 1.35 6.59
N LEU A 133 -15.38 1.90 6.18
CA LEU A 133 -14.21 1.98 7.06
C LEU A 133 -14.54 2.85 8.30
N PRO A 134 -14.14 2.42 9.51
CA PRO A 134 -14.35 3.20 10.71
C PRO A 134 -13.49 4.47 10.70
N ASN A 135 -13.99 5.51 11.37
CA ASN A 135 -13.27 6.78 11.51
C ASN A 135 -12.08 6.67 12.48
N ASP A 136 -12.17 5.80 13.49
CA ASP A 136 -11.16 5.61 14.53
C ASP A 136 -10.23 4.43 14.23
N GLU A 137 -9.14 4.28 15.00
CA GLU A 137 -8.20 3.15 14.92
C GLU A 137 -8.91 1.80 15.08
N THR A 138 -8.49 0.81 14.30
CA THR A 138 -9.13 -0.51 14.29
C THR A 138 -8.43 -1.49 15.25
N LEU A 139 -9.02 -2.69 15.38
CA LEU A 139 -8.38 -3.83 16.04
C LEU A 139 -7.04 -4.26 15.40
N TYR A 140 -6.67 -3.68 14.25
CA TYR A 140 -5.47 -4.00 13.50
C TYR A 140 -4.26 -3.14 13.85
N SER A 141 -4.36 -2.22 14.82
CA SER A 141 -3.26 -1.32 15.22
C SER A 141 -1.93 -2.04 15.44
N ARG A 142 -1.95 -3.23 16.04
CA ARG A 142 -0.77 -4.10 16.26
C ARG A 142 -0.04 -4.58 15.00
N TYR A 143 -0.70 -4.55 13.84
CA TYR A 143 -0.10 -4.91 12.58
C TYR A 143 0.61 -3.72 11.94
N TYR A 144 0.42 -2.51 12.42
CA TYR A 144 1.11 -1.34 11.89
C TYR A 144 2.48 -1.12 12.54
N PRO A 145 3.42 -0.51 11.83
CA PRO A 145 3.29 0.04 10.48
C PRO A 145 3.32 -1.03 9.38
N GLN A 146 2.78 -0.70 8.20
CA GLN A 146 2.80 -1.57 7.02
C GLN A 146 3.56 -0.89 5.86
N PRO A 147 4.26 -1.65 5.00
CA PRO A 147 4.94 -1.06 3.86
C PRO A 147 3.93 -0.68 2.78
N THR A 148 4.23 0.37 2.05
CA THR A 148 3.59 0.70 0.78
C THR A 148 4.61 1.36 -0.14
N MET A 149 4.37 1.30 -1.44
CA MET A 149 5.18 2.03 -2.40
C MET A 149 4.54 3.39 -2.74
N MET A 150 5.35 4.45 -2.72
CA MET A 150 5.01 5.78 -3.26
C MET A 150 3.63 6.33 -2.82
N PRO A 151 3.39 6.58 -1.52
CA PRO A 151 2.14 7.18 -1.06
C PRO A 151 1.89 8.56 -1.70
N SER A 152 0.62 8.90 -1.84
CA SER A 152 0.17 10.10 -2.53
C SER A 152 0.12 11.36 -1.66
N CYS A 153 0.03 11.23 -0.33
CA CYS A 153 -0.16 12.35 0.59
C CYS A 153 1.09 13.20 0.81
N ASP A 154 2.24 12.57 1.09
CA ASP A 154 3.47 13.27 1.47
C ASP A 154 4.47 13.28 0.32
N ARG A 155 4.26 14.20 -0.64
CA ARG A 155 5.16 14.36 -1.80
C ARG A 155 6.37 15.26 -1.54
N ASN A 156 6.55 15.78 -0.32
CA ASN A 156 7.67 16.64 0.03
C ASN A 156 8.93 15.83 0.38
N SER A 157 9.52 15.18 -0.64
CA SER A 157 10.98 15.01 -0.81
C SER A 157 11.24 14.14 -2.04
N ARG A 158 11.16 14.76 -3.22
CA ARG A 158 11.47 14.07 -4.50
C ARG A 158 12.95 13.72 -4.70
N SER A 159 13.85 14.01 -3.75
CA SER A 159 15.27 13.67 -3.90
C SER A 159 15.74 12.46 -3.09
N ASP A 160 15.13 12.06 -1.96
CA ASP A 160 15.79 11.11 -1.02
C ASP A 160 14.88 10.07 -0.36
N SER A 161 13.59 10.00 -0.70
CA SER A 161 12.69 9.02 -0.09
C SER A 161 12.94 7.58 -0.61
N LYS A 162 13.05 6.63 0.33
CA LYS A 162 13.03 5.19 0.05
C LYS A 162 11.74 4.83 -0.70
N PRO A 163 11.78 4.06 -1.81
CA PRO A 163 10.57 3.73 -2.58
C PRO A 163 9.50 2.98 -1.78
N ILE A 164 9.92 2.08 -0.90
CA ILE A 164 9.06 1.39 0.06
C ILE A 164 9.14 2.16 1.38
N VAL A 165 8.00 2.65 1.85
CA VAL A 165 7.87 3.39 3.11
C VAL A 165 6.91 2.67 4.05
N LEU A 166 7.18 2.79 5.34
CA LEU A 166 6.31 2.28 6.40
C LEU A 166 5.31 3.37 6.79
N LEU A 167 4.02 3.05 6.76
CA LEU A 167 2.96 3.95 7.19
C LEU A 167 2.18 3.35 8.35
N ASP A 168 1.74 4.21 9.25
CA ASP A 168 0.75 3.88 10.26
C ASP A 168 -0.66 3.78 9.66
N GLU A 169 -1.62 3.34 10.48
CA GLU A 169 -3.00 3.13 10.05
C GLU A 169 -3.65 4.42 9.52
N LYS A 170 -3.47 5.52 10.26
CA LYS A 170 -4.02 6.83 9.91
C LYS A 170 -3.50 7.31 8.56
N SER A 171 -2.20 7.16 8.30
CA SER A 171 -1.55 7.54 7.05
C SER A 171 -2.01 6.67 5.89
N PHE A 172 -2.28 5.38 6.11
CA PHE A 172 -2.92 4.54 5.09
C PHE A 172 -4.33 5.02 4.74
N ARG A 173 -5.14 5.39 5.75
CA ARG A 173 -6.48 5.97 5.51
C ARG A 173 -6.38 7.27 4.72
N ALA A 174 -5.45 8.15 5.09
CA ALA A 174 -5.20 9.40 4.38
C ALA A 174 -4.90 9.16 2.89
N ASN A 175 -4.00 8.21 2.60
CA ASN A 175 -3.58 7.87 1.23
C ASN A 175 -4.67 7.18 0.41
N LEU A 176 -5.48 6.32 1.02
CA LEU A 176 -6.65 5.72 0.38
C LEU A 176 -7.64 6.81 -0.04
N TYR A 177 -8.03 7.69 0.89
CA TYR A 177 -8.97 8.77 0.58
C TYR A 177 -8.43 9.75 -0.46
N MET A 178 -7.13 10.09 -0.40
CA MET A 178 -6.50 10.93 -1.42
C MET A 178 -6.54 10.30 -2.82
N SER A 179 -6.40 8.97 -2.90
CA SER A 179 -6.52 8.23 -4.16
C SER A 179 -7.97 8.20 -4.66
N MET A 180 -8.94 7.99 -3.75
CA MET A 180 -10.37 8.07 -4.07
C MET A 180 -10.76 9.45 -4.59
N ALA A 181 -10.29 10.53 -3.97
CA ALA A 181 -10.51 11.89 -4.46
C ALA A 181 -9.99 12.06 -5.90
N THR A 182 -8.84 11.47 -6.21
CA THR A 182 -8.27 11.52 -7.57
C THR A 182 -9.13 10.76 -8.57
N GLN A 183 -9.70 9.61 -8.19
CA GLN A 183 -10.64 8.86 -9.03
C GLN A 183 -11.98 9.61 -9.23
N MET A 184 -12.51 10.28 -8.20
CA MET A 184 -13.76 11.05 -8.34
C MET A 184 -13.57 12.24 -9.28
N LEU A 185 -12.38 12.86 -9.27
CA LEU A 185 -12.03 13.92 -10.22
C LEU A 185 -12.06 13.42 -11.66
N THR A 186 -11.49 12.25 -11.96
CA THR A 186 -11.48 11.70 -13.33
C THR A 186 -12.87 11.32 -13.82
N GLN A 187 -13.80 11.05 -12.89
CA GLN A 187 -15.21 10.78 -13.18
C GLN A 187 -16.09 12.04 -13.19
N ASN A 188 -15.50 13.24 -13.03
CA ASN A 188 -16.21 14.53 -12.94
C ASN A 188 -17.24 14.60 -11.79
N LEU A 189 -17.00 13.86 -10.70
CA LEU A 189 -17.86 13.83 -9.51
C LEU A 189 -17.32 14.82 -8.45
N LYS A 190 -17.50 16.12 -8.70
CA LYS A 190 -16.89 17.20 -7.88
C LYS A 190 -17.26 17.14 -6.39
N GLN A 191 -18.53 16.91 -6.06
CA GLN A 191 -18.97 16.85 -4.65
C GLN A 191 -18.31 15.68 -3.92
N GLU A 192 -18.28 14.52 -4.55
CA GLU A 192 -17.61 13.32 -4.02
C GLU A 192 -16.10 13.51 -3.90
N GLN A 193 -15.48 14.15 -4.88
CA GLN A 193 -14.07 14.52 -4.81
C GLN A 193 -13.77 15.35 -3.55
N VAL A 194 -14.55 16.42 -3.30
CA VAL A 194 -14.37 17.28 -2.11
C VAL A 194 -14.57 16.48 -0.83
N ARG A 195 -15.57 15.59 -0.79
CA ARG A 195 -15.80 14.69 0.36
C ARG A 195 -14.57 13.86 0.71
N PHE A 196 -13.90 13.25 -0.28
CA PHE A 196 -12.67 12.48 -0.02
C PHE A 196 -11.46 13.34 0.30
N LEU A 197 -11.37 14.54 -0.28
CA LEU A 197 -10.30 15.47 0.09
C LEU A 197 -10.40 15.86 1.57
N ASN A 198 -11.61 16.14 2.08
CA ASN A 198 -11.83 16.42 3.50
C ASN A 198 -11.43 15.22 4.36
N LYS A 199 -11.91 14.00 4.04
CA LYS A 199 -11.51 12.78 4.76
C LYS A 199 -9.99 12.59 4.76
N ALA A 200 -9.32 12.77 3.62
CA ALA A 200 -7.87 12.66 3.53
C ALA A 200 -7.17 13.72 4.41
N ALA A 201 -7.65 14.95 4.42
CA ALA A 201 -7.11 16.06 5.22
C ALA A 201 -7.29 15.83 6.72
N GLU A 202 -8.45 15.34 7.17
CA GLU A 202 -8.72 14.94 8.56
C GLU A 202 -7.72 13.87 9.04
N HIS A 203 -7.28 13.00 8.13
CA HIS A 203 -6.27 11.98 8.38
C HIS A 203 -4.83 12.47 8.18
N GLY A 204 -4.61 13.78 8.01
CA GLY A 204 -3.29 14.40 7.95
C GLY A 204 -2.65 14.48 6.55
N CYS A 205 -3.42 14.26 5.48
CA CYS A 205 -2.89 14.33 4.12
C CYS A 205 -2.58 15.78 3.69
N THR A 206 -1.31 16.18 3.71
CA THR A 206 -0.87 17.54 3.32
C THR A 206 -1.34 17.92 1.91
N ARG A 207 -1.19 17.02 0.94
CA ARG A 207 -1.64 17.24 -0.45
C ARG A 207 -3.15 17.50 -0.56
N ALA A 208 -3.97 16.88 0.29
CA ALA A 208 -5.41 17.11 0.28
C ALA A 208 -5.76 18.49 0.83
N ILE A 209 -5.10 18.89 1.94
CA ILE A 209 -5.23 20.23 2.54
C ILE A 209 -4.88 21.32 1.52
N GLU A 210 -3.79 21.17 0.78
CA GLU A 210 -3.38 22.11 -0.27
C GLU A 210 -4.43 22.22 -1.39
N ARG A 211 -4.97 21.09 -1.85
CA ARG A 211 -5.99 21.07 -2.91
C ARG A 211 -7.29 21.77 -2.48
N LEU A 212 -7.72 21.58 -1.24
CA LEU A 212 -8.91 22.24 -0.70
C LEU A 212 -8.73 23.76 -0.67
N LYS A 213 -7.56 24.26 -0.24
CA LYS A 213 -7.23 25.70 -0.23
C LYS A 213 -7.26 26.32 -1.62
N LEU A 214 -6.74 25.63 -2.63
CA LEU A 214 -6.78 26.12 -4.02
C LEU A 214 -8.20 26.17 -4.58
N SER A 215 -9.05 25.22 -4.21
CA SER A 215 -10.45 25.19 -4.65
C SER A 215 -11.32 26.29 -4.00
N SER A 216 -11.02 26.70 -2.76
CA SER A 216 -11.71 27.83 -2.14
C SER A 216 -11.28 29.17 -2.74
N ALA A 217 -9.98 29.35 -3.00
CA ALA A 217 -9.44 30.58 -3.60
C ALA A 217 -9.96 30.85 -5.02
N THR A 218 -10.27 29.80 -5.79
CA THR A 218 -10.80 29.94 -7.17
C THR A 218 -12.29 30.31 -7.21
N ASN A 219 -13.06 29.94 -6.18
CA ASN A 219 -14.47 30.32 -6.06
C ASN A 219 -14.66 31.78 -5.59
N GLU A 220 -13.66 32.40 -4.95
CA GLU A 220 -13.72 33.80 -4.52
C GLU A 220 -13.35 34.80 -5.64
N THR A 221 -12.76 34.33 -6.74
CA THR A 221 -12.33 35.17 -7.88
C THR A 221 -13.36 35.32 -9.02
N HIS A 222 -14.55 34.72 -8.91
CA HIS A 222 -15.64 34.90 -9.87
C HIS A 222 -16.96 35.28 -9.16
N PRO A 223 -17.21 36.58 -8.95
CA PRO A 223 -18.56 37.11 -8.74
C PRO A 223 -19.38 37.19 -10.03
#